data_AF-A0A831WI85-F1
#
_entry.id   AF-A0A831WI85-F1
#
_cell.length_a   1.000
_cell.length_b   1.000
_cell.length_c   1.000
_cell.angle_alpha   90.00
_cell.angle_beta   90.00
_cell.angle_gamma   90.00
#
_symmetry.space_group_name_H-M   'P 1'
#
loop_
_entity.id
_entity.type
_entity.pdbx_description
1 polymer ?
#
loop_
_entity_poly.entity_id
_entity_poly.type
_entity_poly.pdbx_seq_one_letter_code
_entity_poly.pdbx_strand_id
1 'polypeptide(L)'
;MKKYYRVKVGYGKNEFISIQENELEKAIYAFETNVKAKFDNGVVRGQDIIAITPDYHKALGCNNAEYEFNSYDWAELAQSGLKKPLLETYKLASMRVDYLIEHKQENLIGKNVEIPELDIKSELDIKKVVEKSLTINKNHLCQDFQKQNKS
;
A
#
# COMPACT_ATOMS: atom_id res chain seq x y z
N MET A 1 -4.21 -13.37 7.25
CA MET A 1 -5.25 -12.57 6.55
C MET A 1 -4.81 -12.33 5.13
N LYS A 2 -5.69 -12.49 4.14
CA LYS A 2 -5.35 -12.24 2.73
C LYS A 2 -5.43 -10.74 2.45
N LYS A 3 -4.40 -10.18 1.81
CA LYS A 3 -4.37 -8.78 1.38
C LYS A 3 -4.76 -8.69 -0.08
N TYR A 4 -5.56 -7.69 -0.41
CA TYR A 4 -6.11 -7.47 -1.74
C TYR A 4 -5.90 -6.03 -2.18
N TYR A 5 -5.74 -5.85 -3.48
CA TYR A 5 -5.49 -4.55 -4.11
C TYR A 5 -6.36 -4.38 -5.34
N ARG A 6 -6.84 -3.16 -5.59
CA ARG A 6 -7.56 -2.79 -6.81
C ARG A 6 -6.58 -2.24 -7.82
N VAL A 7 -6.60 -2.79 -9.02
CA VAL A 7 -5.99 -2.21 -10.21
C VAL A 7 -7.09 -1.48 -10.96
N LYS A 8 -7.14 -0.16 -10.85
CA LYS A 8 -8.14 0.69 -11.51
C LYS A 8 -7.73 0.91 -12.95
N VAL A 9 -8.63 0.58 -13.89
CA VAL A 9 -8.38 0.62 -15.35
C VAL A 9 -9.30 1.59 -16.09
N GLY A 10 -10.23 2.22 -15.38
CA GLY A 10 -11.14 3.22 -15.91
C GLY A 10 -11.65 4.15 -14.80
N TYR A 11 -12.45 5.16 -15.15
CA TYR A 11 -12.93 6.17 -14.20
C TYR A 11 -14.24 5.77 -13.51
N GLY A 12 -14.97 4.80 -14.06
CA GLY A 12 -16.19 4.24 -13.48
C GLY A 12 -15.94 3.57 -12.13
N LYS A 13 -17.00 3.47 -11.31
CA LYS A 13 -16.94 2.91 -9.96
C LYS A 13 -16.47 1.46 -9.93
N ASN A 14 -16.86 0.68 -10.94
CA ASN A 14 -16.58 -0.76 -11.06
C ASN A 14 -15.49 -1.07 -12.09
N GLU A 15 -14.78 -0.06 -12.60
CA GLU A 15 -13.73 -0.24 -13.62
C GLU A 15 -12.38 -0.55 -12.97
N PHE A 16 -12.33 -1.68 -12.26
CA PHE A 16 -11.13 -2.19 -11.63
C PHE A 16 -11.14 -3.71 -11.61
N ILE A 17 -9.95 -4.30 -11.47
CA ILE A 17 -9.82 -5.71 -11.07
C ILE A 17 -9.22 -5.76 -9.66
N SER A 18 -9.69 -6.71 -8.86
CA SER A 18 -9.11 -7.00 -7.55
C SER A 18 -8.05 -8.08 -7.70
N ILE A 19 -6.86 -7.89 -7.16
CA ILE A 19 -5.72 -8.81 -7.22
C ILE A 19 -5.25 -9.17 -5.81
N GLN A 20 -4.56 -10.29 -5.68
CA GLN A 20 -3.96 -10.71 -4.41
C GLN A 20 -2.57 -10.09 -4.21
N GLU A 21 -2.09 -10.10 -2.96
CA GLU A 21 -0.75 -9.61 -2.59
C GLU A 21 0.39 -10.18 -3.44
N ASN A 22 0.36 -11.47 -3.77
CA ASN A 22 1.37 -12.14 -4.60
C ASN A 22 1.42 -11.62 -6.05
N GLU A 23 0.39 -10.90 -6.49
CA GLU A 23 0.32 -10.30 -7.82
C GLU A 23 0.63 -8.80 -7.81
N LEU A 24 0.80 -8.21 -6.63
CA LEU A 24 0.92 -6.76 -6.48
C LEU A 24 2.12 -6.18 -7.22
N GLU A 25 3.29 -6.79 -7.05
CA GLU A 25 4.52 -6.35 -7.72
C GLU A 25 4.40 -6.43 -9.24
N LYS A 26 3.71 -7.46 -9.74
CA LYS A 26 3.44 -7.60 -11.18
C LYS A 26 2.56 -6.45 -11.69
N ALA A 27 1.58 -6.02 -10.89
CA ALA A 27 0.73 -4.89 -11.24
C ALA A 27 1.49 -3.57 -11.20
N ILE A 28 2.33 -3.34 -10.18
CA ILE A 28 3.17 -2.15 -10.06
C ILE A 28 4.14 -2.09 -11.24
N TYR A 29 4.84 -3.19 -11.53
CA TYR A 29 5.76 -3.26 -12.66
C TYR A 29 5.07 -2.97 -13.99
N ALA A 30 3.88 -3.55 -14.22
CA ALA A 30 3.09 -3.28 -15.41
C ALA A 30 2.76 -1.79 -15.53
N PHE A 31 2.31 -1.17 -14.43
CA PHE A 31 1.94 0.24 -14.40
C PHE A 31 3.14 1.16 -14.71
N GLU A 32 4.30 0.91 -14.11
CA GLU A 32 5.50 1.76 -14.28
C GLU A 32 6.14 1.62 -15.66
N THR A 33 6.10 0.42 -16.24
CA THR A 33 6.80 0.13 -17.50
C THR A 33 5.88 0.05 -18.72
N ASN A 34 4.57 0.29 -18.53
CA ASN A 34 3.52 0.20 -19.55
C ASN A 34 3.41 -1.18 -20.24
N VAL A 35 3.90 -2.25 -19.61
CA VAL A 35 3.80 -3.61 -20.19
C VAL A 35 2.47 -4.28 -19.85
N LYS A 36 2.13 -5.34 -20.59
CA LYS A 36 0.94 -6.15 -20.34
C LYS A 36 1.21 -7.16 -19.22
N ALA A 37 0.30 -7.25 -18.25
CA ALA A 37 0.35 -8.25 -17.18
C ALA A 37 -0.89 -9.14 -17.17
N LYS A 38 -0.68 -10.42 -16.84
CA LYS A 38 -1.73 -11.40 -16.60
C LYS A 38 -1.87 -11.64 -15.10
N PHE A 39 -3.10 -11.49 -14.64
CA PHE A 39 -3.55 -11.75 -13.28
C PHE A 39 -4.53 -12.92 -13.29
N ASP A 40 -4.82 -13.47 -12.11
CA ASP A 40 -5.84 -14.51 -11.94
C ASP A 40 -7.23 -14.02 -12.39
N ASN A 41 -7.52 -12.74 -12.16
CA ASN A 41 -8.80 -12.12 -12.47
C ASN A 41 -8.86 -11.39 -13.82
N GLY A 42 -7.83 -11.53 -14.66
CA GLY A 42 -7.86 -10.96 -16.00
C GLY A 42 -6.50 -10.47 -16.49
N VAL A 43 -6.53 -9.75 -17.60
CA VAL A 43 -5.33 -9.25 -18.28
C VAL A 43 -5.47 -7.74 -18.44
N VAL A 44 -4.45 -7.00 -18.04
CA VAL A 44 -4.44 -5.53 -18.08
C VAL A 44 -3.16 -5.05 -18.77
N ARG A 45 -3.29 -3.98 -19.56
CA ARG A 45 -2.13 -3.27 -20.11
C ARG A 45 -1.71 -2.20 -19.11
N GLY A 46 -0.41 -2.10 -18.83
CA GLY A 46 0.14 -1.13 -17.90
C GLY A 46 -0.31 0.30 -18.15
N GLN A 47 -0.32 0.71 -19.42
CA GLN A 47 -0.78 2.03 -19.86
C GLN A 47 -2.26 2.34 -19.55
N ASP A 48 -3.09 1.32 -19.34
CA ASP A 48 -4.50 1.50 -18.99
C ASP A 48 -4.71 1.58 -17.47
N ILE A 49 -3.69 1.26 -16.66
CA ILE A 49 -3.77 1.34 -15.21
C ILE A 49 -3.74 2.82 -14.80
N ILE A 50 -4.74 3.25 -14.05
CA ILE A 50 -4.86 4.62 -13.52
C ILE A 50 -4.29 4.70 -12.11
N ALA A 51 -4.57 3.68 -11.29
CA ALA A 51 -4.13 3.61 -9.91
C ALA A 51 -4.12 2.17 -9.40
N ILE A 52 -3.25 1.91 -8.43
CA ILE A 52 -3.25 0.69 -7.64
C ILE A 52 -3.48 1.07 -6.18
N THR A 53 -4.54 0.57 -5.57
CA THR A 53 -4.93 0.94 -4.19
C THR A 53 -5.33 -0.29 -3.38
N PRO A 54 -5.27 -0.25 -2.03
CA PRO A 54 -5.79 -1.34 -1.22
C PRO A 54 -7.29 -1.60 -1.46
N ASP A 55 -7.67 -2.87 -1.57
CA ASP A 55 -9.07 -3.28 -1.71
C ASP A 55 -9.67 -3.55 -0.33
N TYR A 56 -10.11 -2.49 0.34
CA TYR A 56 -10.65 -2.60 1.70
C TYR A 56 -11.94 -3.42 1.77
N HIS A 57 -12.77 -3.41 0.71
CA HIS A 57 -13.99 -4.22 0.66
C HIS A 57 -13.67 -5.70 0.78
N LYS A 58 -12.78 -6.21 -0.09
CA LYS A 58 -12.36 -7.61 0.01
C LYS A 58 -11.62 -7.90 1.31
N ALA A 59 -10.80 -6.98 1.81
CA ALA A 59 -10.09 -7.15 3.08
C ALA A 59 -11.06 -7.31 4.27
N LEU A 60 -12.21 -6.64 4.24
CA LEU A 60 -13.28 -6.75 5.22
C LEU A 60 -14.29 -7.87 4.91
N GLY A 61 -14.09 -8.65 3.84
CA GLY A 61 -15.03 -9.71 3.43
C GLY A 61 -16.33 -9.20 2.80
N CYS A 62 -16.39 -7.93 2.42
CA CYS A 62 -17.52 -7.35 1.70
C CYS A 62 -17.47 -7.80 0.23
N ASN A 63 -18.48 -8.58 -0.18
CA ASN A 63 -18.58 -9.09 -1.57
C ASN A 63 -19.22 -8.09 -2.54
N ASN A 64 -19.83 -7.02 -2.04
CA ASN A 64 -20.46 -6.01 -2.89
C ASN A 64 -19.45 -4.91 -3.26
N ALA A 65 -18.92 -4.99 -4.49
CA ALA A 65 -18.00 -4.00 -5.04
C ALA A 65 -18.64 -2.62 -5.28
N GLU A 66 -19.97 -2.55 -5.41
CA GLU A 66 -20.72 -1.31 -5.65
C GLU A 66 -21.02 -0.53 -4.37
N TYR A 67 -20.84 -1.17 -3.21
CA TYR A 67 -21.06 -0.52 -1.93
C TYR A 67 -20.02 0.57 -1.72
N GLU A 68 -20.46 1.78 -1.37
CA GLU A 68 -19.55 2.87 -1.02
C GLU A 68 -19.44 2.97 0.50
N PHE A 69 -18.21 2.97 0.99
CA PHE A 69 -17.96 3.17 2.41
C PHE A 69 -18.40 4.56 2.84
N ASN A 70 -19.32 4.59 3.79
CA ASN A 70 -19.73 5.79 4.50
C ASN A 70 -18.73 6.10 5.64
N SER A 71 -18.96 7.20 6.35
CA SER A 71 -18.08 7.66 7.44
C SER A 71 -17.92 6.64 8.57
N TYR A 72 -18.95 5.84 8.89
CA TYR A 72 -18.88 4.80 9.91
C TYR A 72 -18.01 3.63 9.45
N ASP A 73 -18.14 3.19 8.20
CA ASP A 73 -17.31 2.11 7.65
C ASP A 73 -15.83 2.51 7.64
N TRP A 74 -15.53 3.77 7.32
CA TRP A 74 -14.17 4.29 7.39
C TRP A 74 -13.63 4.33 8.81
N ALA A 75 -14.47 4.64 9.80
CA ALA A 75 -14.09 4.61 11.21
C ALA A 75 -13.82 3.18 11.71
N GLU A 76 -14.66 2.22 11.31
CA GLU A 76 -14.47 0.80 11.61
C GLU A 76 -13.17 0.28 10.96
N LEU A 77 -12.94 0.60 9.69
CA LEU A 77 -11.69 0.25 9.00
C LEU A 77 -10.47 0.86 9.71
N ALA A 78 -10.56 2.09 10.21
CA ALA A 78 -9.48 2.71 10.98
C ALA A 78 -9.20 1.96 12.29
N GLN A 79 -10.25 1.51 12.99
CA GLN A 79 -10.14 0.74 14.24
C GLN A 79 -9.66 -0.69 14.02
N SER A 80 -10.00 -1.30 12.89
CA SER A 80 -9.62 -2.67 12.53
C SER A 80 -8.10 -2.89 12.44
N GLY A 81 -7.32 -1.81 12.30
CA GLY A 81 -5.88 -1.88 12.11
C GLY A 81 -5.45 -2.36 10.71
N LEU A 82 -6.38 -2.64 9.79
CA LEU A 82 -6.11 -3.21 8.47
C LEU A 82 -5.40 -2.25 7.51
N LYS A 83 -5.68 -0.94 7.66
CA LYS A 83 -5.20 0.09 6.74
C LYS A 83 -3.68 0.15 6.68
N LYS A 84 -3.02 0.09 7.84
CA LYS A 84 -1.56 0.25 7.94
C LYS A 84 -0.80 -0.91 7.28
N PRO A 85 -1.07 -2.19 7.60
CA PRO A 85 -0.42 -3.33 6.93
C PRO A 85 -0.60 -3.34 5.42
N LEU A 86 -1.79 -3.00 4.91
CA LEU A 86 -2.05 -2.97 3.46
C LEU A 86 -1.19 -1.92 2.75
N LEU A 87 -1.07 -0.73 3.34
CA LEU A 87 -0.24 0.35 2.83
C LEU A 87 1.26 0.04 2.94
N GLU A 88 1.70 -0.57 4.04
CA GLU A 88 3.10 -0.98 4.22
C GLU A 88 3.50 -2.03 3.18
N THR A 89 2.66 -3.03 2.95
CA THR A 89 2.88 -4.03 1.90
C THR A 89 2.94 -3.40 0.51
N TYR A 90 2.06 -2.43 0.21
CA TYR A 90 2.13 -1.70 -1.05
C TYR A 90 3.47 -0.97 -1.22
N LYS A 91 3.91 -0.24 -0.18
CA LYS A 91 5.18 0.49 -0.22
C LYS A 91 6.38 -0.44 -0.41
N LEU A 92 6.44 -1.54 0.34
CA LEU A 92 7.50 -2.53 0.21
C LEU A 92 7.52 -3.13 -1.20
N ALA A 93 6.36 -3.47 -1.75
CA ALA A 93 6.25 -3.98 -3.11
C ALA A 93 6.74 -2.95 -4.15
N SER A 94 6.34 -1.68 -4.04
CA SER A 94 6.85 -0.61 -4.93
C SER A 94 8.36 -0.47 -4.84
N MET A 95 8.91 -0.37 -3.63
CA MET A 95 10.36 -0.27 -3.43
C MET A 95 11.11 -1.48 -4.02
N ARG A 96 10.51 -2.67 -3.91
CA ARG A 96 11.08 -3.89 -4.50
C ARG A 96 11.07 -3.86 -6.02
N VAL A 97 9.99 -3.38 -6.61
CA VAL A 97 9.86 -3.25 -8.07
C VAL A 97 10.85 -2.22 -8.60
N ASP A 98 10.88 -1.03 -8.01
CA ASP A 98 11.85 0.04 -8.35
C ASP A 98 13.28 -0.50 -8.36
N TYR A 99 13.67 -1.20 -7.28
CA TYR A 99 14.99 -1.78 -7.15
C TYR A 99 15.32 -2.79 -8.26
N LEU A 100 14.39 -3.70 -8.55
CA LEU A 100 14.59 -4.74 -9.56
C LEU A 100 14.66 -4.16 -10.97
N ILE A 101 13.91 -3.10 -11.26
CA ILE A 101 14.00 -2.36 -12.52
C ILE A 101 15.37 -1.70 -12.64
N GLU A 102 15.81 -0.97 -11.61
CA GLU A 102 17.10 -0.28 -11.59
C GLU A 102 18.28 -1.23 -11.86
N HIS A 103 18.20 -2.45 -11.33
CA HIS A 103 19.26 -3.46 -11.46
C HIS A 103 19.05 -4.43 -12.62
N LYS A 104 18.05 -4.22 -13.50
CA LYS A 104 17.74 -5.10 -14.66
C LYS A 104 17.48 -6.56 -14.27
N GLN A 105 16.79 -6.74 -13.15
CA GLN A 105 16.39 -8.03 -12.57
C GLN A 105 14.87 -8.22 -12.64
N GLU A 106 14.21 -7.71 -13.68
CA GLU A 106 12.75 -7.72 -13.82
C GLU A 106 12.20 -9.16 -13.87
N ASN A 107 13.03 -10.12 -14.27
CA ASN A 107 12.71 -11.55 -14.23
C ASN A 107 12.44 -12.09 -12.81
N LEU A 108 12.74 -11.34 -11.75
CA LEU A 108 12.50 -11.69 -10.34
C LEU A 108 11.21 -11.08 -9.76
N ILE A 109 10.49 -10.26 -10.54
CA ILE A 109 9.21 -9.66 -10.15
C ILE A 109 8.18 -10.76 -9.87
N GLY A 110 7.51 -10.70 -8.71
CA GLY A 110 6.51 -11.69 -8.30
C GLY A 110 7.06 -13.07 -7.91
N LYS A 111 8.39 -13.24 -7.83
CA LYS A 111 9.03 -14.52 -7.46
C LYS A 111 9.40 -14.64 -5.98
N ASN A 112 9.08 -13.64 -5.17
CA ASN A 112 9.35 -13.60 -3.72
C ASN A 112 10.81 -13.95 -3.37
N VAL A 113 11.76 -13.41 -4.15
CA VAL A 113 13.20 -13.59 -3.92
C VAL A 113 13.64 -12.59 -2.86
N GLU A 114 14.47 -13.05 -1.92
CA GLU A 114 15.07 -12.20 -0.89
C GLU A 114 15.97 -11.13 -1.52
N ILE A 115 15.76 -9.86 -1.13
CA ILE A 115 16.59 -8.72 -1.56
C ILE A 115 17.23 -8.11 -0.31
N PRO A 116 18.52 -8.39 -0.04
CA PRO A 116 19.18 -8.01 1.22
C PRO A 116 19.18 -6.50 1.51
N GLU A 117 19.18 -5.66 0.47
CA GLU A 117 19.32 -4.20 0.60
C GLU A 117 18.02 -3.48 1.00
N LEU A 118 16.86 -4.11 0.77
CA LEU A 118 15.56 -3.52 1.10
C LEU A 118 15.16 -3.72 2.56
N ASP A 119 15.63 -4.79 3.21
CA ASP A 119 15.49 -4.95 4.67
C ASP A 119 16.13 -3.78 5.40
N ILE A 120 17.32 -3.35 4.97
CA ILE A 120 18.08 -2.27 5.61
C ILE A 120 17.42 -0.89 5.37
N LYS A 121 16.97 -0.61 4.14
CA LYS A 121 16.27 0.66 3.83
C LYS A 121 14.92 0.76 4.53
N SER A 122 14.15 -0.32 4.57
CA SER A 122 12.85 -0.33 5.27
C SER A 122 13.03 -0.08 6.78
N GLU A 123 14.03 -0.69 7.41
CA GLU A 123 14.37 -0.43 8.82
C GLU A 123 14.80 1.02 9.06
N LEU A 124 15.60 1.61 8.16
CA LEU A 124 16.06 3.00 8.27
C LEU A 124 14.91 4.01 8.12
N ASP A 125 13.99 3.78 7.17
CA ASP A 125 12.83 4.64 6.99
C ASP A 125 11.81 4.50 8.13
N ILE A 126 11.63 3.28 8.67
CA ILE A 126 10.83 3.06 9.88
C ILE A 126 11.44 3.78 11.08
N LYS A 127 12.77 3.68 11.30
CA LYS A 127 13.45 4.40 12.39
C LYS A 127 13.28 5.91 12.30
N LYS A 128 13.44 6.50 11.11
CA LYS A 128 13.21 7.94 10.89
C LYS A 128 11.77 8.38 11.20
N VAL A 129 10.78 7.58 10.79
CA VAL A 129 9.37 7.87 11.09
C VAL A 129 9.10 7.78 12.60
N VAL A 130 9.63 6.76 13.28
CA VAL A 130 9.48 6.58 14.73
C VAL A 130 10.14 7.72 15.52
N GLU A 131 11.36 8.12 15.16
CA GLU A 131 12.07 9.24 15.78
C GLU A 131 11.32 10.56 15.61
N LYS A 132 10.81 10.84 14.41
CA LYS A 132 10.00 12.04 14.15
C LYS A 132 8.72 12.04 14.99
N SER A 133 8.07 10.88 15.13
CA SER A 133 6.84 10.73 15.93
C SER A 133 7.10 10.93 17.44
N LEU A 134 8.21 10.40 17.95
CA LEU A 134 8.63 10.59 19.35
C LEU A 134 9.00 12.05 19.65
N THR A 135 9.56 12.75 18.67
CA THR A 135 9.94 14.18 18.81
C THR A 135 8.70 15.07 18.84
N ILE A 136 7.67 14.76 18.04
CA ILE A 136 6.38 15.47 18.04
C ILE A 136 5.66 15.29 19.39
N ASN A 137 5.61 14.07 19.93
CA ASN A 137 4.99 13.81 21.23
C ASN A 137 5.72 14.52 22.39
N LYS A 138 7.05 14.57 22.38
CA LYS A 138 7.82 15.33 23.37
C LYS A 138 7.54 16.83 23.32
N ASN A 139 7.39 17.40 22.12
CA ASN A 139 7.06 18.81 21.96
C ASN A 139 5.63 19.15 22.42
N HIS A 140 4.67 18.24 22.24
CA HIS A 140 3.31 18.43 22.73
C HIS A 140 3.23 18.36 24.26
N LEU A 141 3.90 17.39 24.88
CA LEU A 141 4.02 17.25 26.35
C LEU A 141 4.70 18.47 27.01
N CYS A 142 5.68 19.08 26.35
CA CYS A 142 6.38 20.26 26.87
C CYS A 142 5.52 21.54 26.81
N GLN A 143 4.67 21.68 25.80
CA GLN A 143 3.79 22.86 25.65
C GLN A 143 2.64 22.85 26.66
N ASP A 144 2.14 21.67 27.03
CA ASP A 144 1.06 21.53 28.02
C ASP A 144 1.57 21.78 29.46
N PHE A 145 2.82 21.40 29.77
CA PHE A 145 3.46 21.71 31.06
C PHE A 145 3.76 23.21 31.26
N GLN A 146 4.03 23.95 30.19
CA GLN A 146 4.29 25.41 30.26
C GLN A 146 3.02 26.23 30.42
N LYS A 147 1.84 25.70 30.05
CA LYS A 147 0.55 26.36 30.25
C LYS A 147 -0.02 26.19 31.66
N GLN A 148 0.32 25.11 32.37
CA GLN A 148 -0.16 24.86 33.74
C GLN A 148 0.65 25.59 34.84
N ASN A 149 1.84 26.11 34.53
CA ASN A 149 2.71 26.83 35.48
C ASN A 149 2.68 28.37 35.32
N LYS A 150 1.68 28.92 34.62
CA LYS A 150 1.52 30.37 34.39
C LYS A 150 0.18 30.94 34.92
N SER A 151 -0.49 30.25 35.84
CA SER A 151 -1.63 30.79 36.60
C SER A 151 -1.23 31.14 38.02
#